data_AF-A0A7H4MUI0-F1
#
_entry.id   AF-A0A7H4MUI0-F1
#
_cell.length_a   1.000
_cell.length_b   1.000
_cell.length_c   1.000
_cell.angle_alpha   90.00
_cell.angle_beta   90.00
_cell.angle_gamma   90.00
#
_symmetry.space_group_name_H-M   'P 1'
#
loop_
_entity.id
_entity.type
_entity.pdbx_description
1 polymer ?
#
loop_
_entity_poly.entity_id
_entity_poly.type
_entity_poly.pdbx_seq_one_letter_code
_entity_poly.pdbx_strand_id
1 'polypeptide(L)' 'MDVGTIMDNTDCTASYSRVFANRAEAEETLAALSERARNVESEPCKITPNFTDVDGGVKLDIDFVFSCEAETLIFQLGLR' A
#
# COMPACT_ATOMS: atom_id res chain seq x y z
N MET A 1 -15.94 5.31 8.63
CA MET A 1 -15.99 4.00 7.95
C MET A 1 -15.41 4.25 6.57
N ASP A 2 -14.09 4.26 6.46
CA ASP A 2 -13.38 4.40 5.19
C ASP A 2 -13.35 3.03 4.53
N VAL A 3 -14.24 2.87 3.55
CA VAL A 3 -14.31 1.69 2.70
C VAL A 3 -13.37 1.91 1.53
N GLY A 4 -12.21 1.29 1.62
CA GLY A 4 -11.17 1.34 0.60
C GLY A 4 -10.17 0.22 0.80
N THR A 5 -10.66 -1.00 1.02
CA THR A 5 -9.81 -2.19 0.99
C THR A 5 -10.49 -3.17 0.07
N ILE A 6 -10.19 -3.05 -1.22
CA ILE A 6 -10.40 -4.14 -2.15
C ILE A 6 -9.38 -5.20 -1.71
N MET A 7 -9.81 -6.09 -0.80
CA MET A 7 -9.06 -7.29 -0.45
C MET A 7 -9.24 -8.28 -1.60
N ASP A 8 -8.48 -8.08 -2.68
CA ASP A 8 -8.25 -9.17 -3.63
C ASP A 8 -7.23 -10.11 -2.98
N ASN A 9 -7.76 -11.13 -2.30
CA ASN A 9 -7.03 -12.17 -1.60
C ASN A 9 -6.42 -13.16 -2.61
N THR A 10 -5.55 -12.67 -3.50
CA THR A 10 -4.53 -13.52 -4.11
C THR A 10 -3.41 -13.60 -3.06
N ASP A 11 -3.14 -14.79 -2.52
CA ASP A 11 -2.44 -15.10 -1.24
C ASP A 11 -1.19 -14.27 -0.84
N CYS A 12 -0.57 -13.50 -1.74
CA CYS A 12 0.61 -12.67 -1.44
C CYS A 12 0.44 -11.17 -1.73
N THR A 13 -0.79 -10.65 -1.85
CA THR A 13 -1.03 -9.23 -2.16
C THR A 13 -1.67 -8.47 -0.99
N ALA A 14 -1.09 -7.33 -0.63
CA ALA A 14 -1.69 -6.34 0.27
C ALA A 14 -1.96 -5.04 -0.50
N SER A 15 -3.17 -4.51 -0.36
CA SER A 15 -3.58 -3.27 -1.03
C SER A 15 -3.82 -2.14 -0.02
N TYR A 16 -3.37 -0.93 -0.37
CA TYR A 16 -3.56 0.28 0.42
C TYR A 16 -4.22 1.36 -0.43
N SER A 17 -5.29 1.97 0.08
CA SER A 17 -5.97 3.07 -0.59
C SER A 17 -6.27 4.21 0.38
N ARG A 18 -5.83 5.42 0.06
CA ARG A 18 -6.14 6.62 0.86
C ARG A 18 -6.16 7.89 0.01
N VAL A 19 -7.05 8.81 0.36
CA VAL A 19 -7.08 10.16 -0.21
C VAL A 19 -6.26 11.11 0.69
N PHE A 20 -5.37 11.86 0.06
CA PHE A 20 -4.51 12.86 0.66
C PHE A 20 -4.89 14.26 0.13
N ALA A 21 -4.61 15.29 0.91
CA ALA A 21 -4.90 16.67 0.49
C ALA A 21 -4.02 17.12 -0.68
N ASN A 22 -2.80 16.58 -0.79
CA ASN A 22 -1.85 16.90 -1.85
C ASN A 22 -0.94 15.70 -2.19
N ARG A 23 -0.28 15.80 -3.35
CA ARG A 23 0.64 14.77 -3.85
C ARG A 23 1.87 14.54 -2.96
N ALA A 24 2.38 15.58 -2.30
CA ALA A 24 3.55 15.43 -1.44
C ALA A 24 3.28 14.51 -0.25
N GLU A 25 2.12 14.64 0.42
CA GLU A 25 1.72 13.74 1.50
C GLU A 25 1.51 12.29 1.03
N ALA A 26 0.96 12.13 -0.18
CA ALA A 26 0.80 10.82 -0.79
C ALA A 26 2.16 10.18 -1.12
N GLU A 27 3.11 10.96 -1.65
CA GLU A 27 4.47 10.49 -1.95
C GLU A 27 5.27 10.16 -0.68
N GLU A 28 5.14 10.95 0.39
CA GLU A 28 5.74 10.64 1.69
C GLU A 28 5.17 9.33 2.26
N THR A 29 3.85 9.14 2.17
CA THR A 29 3.22 7.91 2.61
C THR A 29 3.67 6.71 1.77
N LEU A 30 3.75 6.86 0.45
CA LEU A 30 4.28 5.82 -0.44
C LEU A 30 5.72 5.44 -0.04
N ALA A 31 6.57 6.41 0.26
CA ALA A 31 7.95 6.15 0.68
C ALA A 31 8.00 5.37 2.01
N ALA A 32 7.22 5.79 3.01
CA ALA A 32 7.14 5.12 4.31
C ALA A 32 6.59 3.69 4.19
N LEU A 33 5.55 3.48 3.38
CA LEU A 33 4.99 2.14 3.14
C LEU A 33 5.96 1.25 2.35
N SER A 34 6.68 1.83 1.38
CA SER A 34 7.71 1.11 0.63
C SER A 34 8.86 0.67 1.53
N GLU A 35 9.35 1.55 2.40
CA GLU A 35 10.39 1.19 3.38
C GLU A 35 9.92 0.08 4.32
N ARG A 36 8.67 0.15 4.79
CA ARG A 36 8.08 -0.92 5.61
C ARG A 36 8.03 -2.25 4.86
N ALA A 37 7.60 -2.24 3.60
CA ALA A 37 7.59 -3.45 2.78
C ALA A 37 9.01 -4.02 2.63
N ARG A 38 10.01 -3.16 2.38
CA ARG A 38 11.44 -3.56 2.31
C ARG A 38 12.00 -4.14 3.60
N ASN A 39 11.47 -3.77 4.77
CA ASN A 39 11.88 -4.35 6.05
C ASN A 39 11.25 -5.72 6.33
N VAL A 40 10.12 -6.01 5.70
CA VAL A 40 9.39 -7.28 5.87
C VAL A 40 9.77 -8.29 4.79
N GLU A 41 10.09 -7.81 3.60
CA GLU A 41 10.40 -8.66 2.45
C GLU A 41 11.70 -9.44 2.63
N SER A 42 11.67 -10.71 2.25
CA SER A 42 12.82 -11.60 2.10
C SER A 42 13.31 -11.60 0.66
N GLU A 43 12.38 -11.43 -0.28
CA GLU A 43 12.61 -11.23 -1.71
C GLU A 43 11.98 -9.91 -2.16
N PRO A 44 12.42 -9.30 -3.28
CA PRO A 44 11.92 -8.00 -3.69
C PRO A 44 10.40 -7.98 -3.88
N CYS A 45 9.69 -7.29 -2.98
CA CYS A 45 8.26 -7.01 -3.08
C CYS A 45 8.02 -6.10 -4.30
N LYS A 46 7.00 -6.45 -5.08
CA LYS A 46 6.54 -5.63 -6.20
C LYS A 46 5.53 -4.62 -5.68
N ILE A 47 5.91 -3.35 -5.73
CA ILE A 47 5.11 -2.22 -5.26
C ILE A 47 4.58 -1.46 -6.47
N THR A 48 3.26 -1.37 -6.61
CA THR A 48 2.60 -0.72 -7.75
C THR A 48 1.73 0.43 -7.26
N PRO A 49 2.28 1.67 -7.16
CA PRO A 49 1.49 2.83 -6.77
C PRO A 49 0.74 3.42 -7.96
N ASN A 50 -0.46 3.90 -7.71
CA ASN A 50 -1.32 4.62 -8.64
C ASN A 50 -1.86 5.88 -7.97
N PHE A 51 -1.54 7.03 -8.55
CA PHE A 51 -2.02 8.34 -8.09
C PHE A 51 -3.15 8.78 -9.01
N THR A 52 -4.30 9.13 -8.43
CA THR A 52 -5.48 9.63 -9.16
C THR A 52 -5.91 10.95 -8.54
N ASP A 53 -5.94 12.02 -9.33
CA ASP A 53 -6.51 13.29 -8.87
C ASP A 53 -8.02 13.12 -8.64
N VAL A 54 -8.50 13.52 -7.46
CA VAL A 54 -9.91 13.41 -7.06
C VAL A 54 -10.41 14.74 -6.51
N ASP A 55 -11.73 14.92 -6.45
CA ASP A 55 -12.30 16.09 -5.79
C ASP A 55 -11.89 16.09 -4.30
N GLY A 56 -11.13 17.10 -3.88
CA GLY A 56 -10.58 17.19 -2.53
C GLY A 56 -9.12 16.72 -2.34
N GLY A 57 -8.41 16.35 -3.42
CA GLY A 57 -6.97 16.09 -3.37
C GLY A 57 -6.50 15.00 -4.32
N VAL A 58 -5.68 14.07 -3.82
CA VAL A 58 -5.14 12.95 -4.60
C VAL A 58 -5.41 11.63 -3.89
N LYS A 59 -5.97 10.68 -4.61
CA LYS A 59 -6.11 9.29 -4.17
C LYS A 59 -4.84 8.53 -4.52
N LEU A 60 -4.27 7.86 -3.54
CA LEU A 60 -3.18 6.92 -3.69
C LEU A 60 -3.71 5.51 -3.47
N ASP A 61 -3.62 4.69 -4.50
CA ASP A 61 -3.86 3.25 -4.46
C ASP A 61 -2.51 2.55 -4.65
N ILE A 62 -2.20 1.54 -3.83
CA ILE A 62 -0.95 0.79 -3.92
C ILE A 62 -1.22 -0.69 -3.75
N ASP A 63 -0.65 -1.50 -4.63
CA ASP A 63 -0.57 -2.94 -4.46
C ASP A 63 0.86 -3.36 -4.11
N PHE A 64 0.99 -4.10 -3.01
CA PHE A 64 2.22 -4.73 -2.53
C PHE A 64 2.10 -6.24 -2.76
N VAL A 65 2.87 -6.78 -3.70
CA VAL A 65 2.92 -8.22 -3.98
C VAL A 65 4.22 -8.77 -3.41
N PHE A 66 4.10 -9.51 -2.31
CA PHE A 66 5.20 -10.20 -1.66
C PHE A 66 5.43 -11.58 -2.28
N SER A 67 6.55 -12.21 -1.95
CA SER A 67 6.82 -13.59 -2.39
C SER A 67 6.11 -14.62 -1.50
N CYS A 68 5.81 -14.28 -0.25
CA CYS A 68 5.13 -15.16 0.70
C CYS A 68 3.94 -14.50 1.42
N GLU A 69 2.97 -15.33 1.78
CA GLU A 69 1.78 -14.93 2.55
C GLU A 69 2.16 -14.38 3.94
N ALA A 70 3.14 -15.00 4.61
CA ALA A 70 3.60 -14.56 5.92
C ALA A 70 4.10 -13.09 5.92
N GLU A 71 4.80 -12.69 4.86
CA GLU A 71 5.30 -11.32 4.69
C GLU A 71 4.13 -10.35 4.48
N THR A 72 3.15 -10.76 3.68
CA THR A 72 1.91 -10.01 3.45
C THR A 72 1.17 -9.79 4.78
N LEU A 73 1.04 -10.82 5.61
CA LEU A 73 0.40 -10.74 6.93
C LEU A 73 1.17 -9.82 7.89
N ILE A 74 2.50 -9.96 7.99
CA ILE A 74 3.34 -9.11 8.83
C ILE A 74 3.22 -7.64 8.41
N PHE A 75 3.26 -7.38 7.10
CA PHE A 75 3.11 -6.04 6.56
C PHE A 75 1.73 -5.45 6.88
N GLN A 76 0.65 -6.22 6.66
CA GLN A 76 -0.72 -5.81 6.97
C GLN A 76 -0.93 -5.50 8.45
N LEU A 77 -0.33 -6.26 9.36
CA LEU A 77 -0.38 -5.97 10.80
C LEU A 77 0.23 -4.60 11.13
N GLY A 78 1.24 -4.17 10.37
CA GLY A 78 1.84 -2.84 10.50
C GLY A 78 1.02 -1.69 9.91
N LEU A 79 0.06 -1.97 9.01
CA LEU A 79 -0.82 -0.96 8.40
C LEU A 79 -2.02 -0.57 9.29
N ARG A 80 -2.29 -1.35 10.34
CA ARG A 80 -3.43 -1.19 11.23
C ARG A 80 -3.25 -0.07 12.25
#